data_AF-A0A0B1T8F0-F1
#
_entry.id   AF-A0A0B1T8F0-F1
#
_cell.length_a   1.000
_cell.length_b   1.000
_cell.length_c   1.000
_cell.angle_alpha   90.00
_cell.angle_beta   90.00
_cell.angle_gamma   90.00
#
_symmetry.space_group_name_H-M   'P 1'
#
loop_
_entity.id
_entity.type
_entity.pdbx_description
1 polymer ?
#
loop_
_entity_poly.entity_id
_entity_poly.type
_entity_poly.pdbx_seq_one_letter_code
_entity_poly.pdbx_strand_id
1 'polypeptide(L)'
;MLSVSVLTLEAVFQIKGAEYECNGVLKNHTLDFVATSKRWHGGLATIKEKRGAEVHGCVWRVPEEFAGELDLQEAGYHRLIVPVECPDCVVECRTYQYSDEKAFSQPPSPHYKTVILAGAVEHSLPAGYIKGMF
;
A
#
# COMPACT_ATOMS: atom_id res chain seq x y z
N MET A 1 21.03 3.15 -12.31
CA MET A 1 20.32 3.81 -11.20
C MET A 1 18.90 4.06 -11.66
N LEU A 2 18.01 3.08 -11.46
CA LEU A 2 16.58 3.14 -11.76
C LEU A 2 15.90 2.27 -10.70
N SER A 3 15.43 2.91 -9.64
CA SER A 3 14.75 2.25 -8.53
C SER A 3 13.42 2.95 -8.31
N VAL A 4 12.34 2.18 -8.25
CA VAL A 4 10.99 2.68 -7.96
C VAL A 4 10.73 2.49 -6.47
N SER A 5 10.41 3.57 -5.77
CA SER A 5 9.92 3.50 -4.40
C SER A 5 8.44 3.14 -4.40
N VAL A 6 8.00 2.11 -3.67
CA VAL A 6 6.60 1.68 -3.63
C VAL A 6 6.04 1.76 -2.21
N LEU A 7 4.89 2.42 -2.03
CA LEU A 7 4.16 2.41 -0.77
C LEU A 7 3.15 1.26 -0.76
N THR A 8 3.35 0.27 0.10
CA THR A 8 2.40 -0.84 0.31
C THR A 8 2.05 -1.02 1.77
N LEU A 9 0.83 -1.52 2.00
CA LEU A 9 0.33 -1.97 3.30
C LEU A 9 0.41 -3.50 3.45
N GLU A 10 0.58 -4.20 2.34
CA GLU A 10 0.83 -5.63 2.29
C GLU A 10 2.31 -5.91 2.09
N ALA A 11 2.72 -7.09 2.55
CA ALA A 11 4.09 -7.52 2.48
C ALA A 11 4.47 -7.81 1.02
N VAL A 12 5.41 -7.04 0.46
CA VAL A 12 5.96 -7.17 -0.90
C VAL A 12 6.87 -8.40 -1.01
N PHE A 13 6.55 -9.47 -0.29
CA PHE A 13 7.38 -10.67 -0.10
C PHE A 13 7.65 -11.46 -1.39
N GLN A 14 7.05 -11.04 -2.51
CA GLN A 14 7.06 -11.79 -3.77
C GLN A 14 7.71 -11.02 -4.93
N ILE A 15 8.11 -9.76 -4.76
CA ILE A 15 8.84 -9.04 -5.81
C ILE A 15 10.33 -9.34 -5.67
N LYS A 16 10.90 -9.95 -6.71
CA LYS A 16 12.31 -10.27 -6.75
C LYS A 16 13.16 -9.00 -6.64
N GLY A 17 14.09 -8.98 -5.69
CA GLY A 17 15.01 -7.85 -5.50
C GLY A 17 14.39 -6.60 -4.89
N ALA A 18 13.13 -6.64 -4.41
CA ALA A 18 12.59 -5.55 -3.61
C ALA A 18 13.28 -5.49 -2.24
N GLU A 19 13.76 -4.31 -1.87
CA GLU A 19 14.46 -4.07 -0.61
C GLU A 19 13.66 -3.06 0.23
N TYR A 20 13.44 -3.39 1.50
CA TYR A 20 12.81 -2.45 2.43
C TYR A 20 13.74 -1.26 2.64
N GLU A 21 13.23 -0.04 2.47
CA GLU A 21 14.01 1.18 2.62
C GLU A 21 13.68 1.89 3.93
N CYS A 22 12.41 2.22 4.17
CA CYS A 22 11.95 2.83 5.41
C CYS A 22 10.42 2.80 5.55
N ASN A 23 9.93 3.25 6.70
CA ASN A 23 8.51 3.58 6.86
C ASN A 23 8.24 4.99 6.33
N GLY A 24 7.09 5.15 5.67
CA GLY A 24 6.66 6.42 5.09
C GLY A 24 5.22 6.76 5.43
N VAL A 25 4.89 8.05 5.33
CA VAL A 25 3.56 8.59 5.57
C VAL A 25 3.06 9.31 4.32
N LEU A 26 1.95 8.82 3.78
CA LEU A 26 1.20 9.50 2.73
C LEU A 26 0.14 10.40 3.36
N LYS A 27 0.31 11.71 3.22
CA LYS A 27 -0.63 12.71 3.73
C LYS A 27 -1.86 12.84 2.84
N ASN A 28 -2.94 13.35 3.43
CA ASN A 28 -4.22 13.64 2.77
C ASN A 28 -4.88 12.42 2.11
N HIS A 29 -4.58 11.22 2.61
CA HIS A 29 -5.16 9.98 2.17
C HIS A 29 -5.63 9.16 3.36
N THR A 30 -6.59 8.27 3.13
CA THR A 30 -7.03 7.26 4.09
C THR A 30 -6.99 5.88 3.45
N LEU A 31 -6.71 4.87 4.27
CA LEU A 31 -6.93 3.48 3.90
C LEU A 31 -8.44 3.21 3.87
N ASP A 32 -8.88 2.49 2.86
CA ASP A 32 -10.22 1.93 2.74
C ASP A 32 -10.13 0.52 2.15
N PHE A 33 -11.20 -0.26 2.30
CA PHE A 33 -11.33 -1.58 1.70
C PHE A 33 -12.56 -1.59 0.82
N VAL A 34 -12.40 -1.94 -0.45
CA VAL A 34 -13.46 -1.81 -1.46
C VAL A 34 -13.60 -3.06 -2.31
N ALA A 35 -14.77 -3.22 -2.93
CA ALA A 35 -15.11 -4.33 -3.82
C ALA A 35 -14.99 -5.72 -3.17
N THR A 36 -15.45 -6.77 -3.87
CA THR A 36 -15.20 -8.16 -3.44
C THR A 36 -14.17 -8.78 -4.36
N SER A 37 -12.98 -9.04 -3.82
CA SER A 37 -11.97 -9.84 -4.52
C SER A 37 -12.41 -11.30 -4.63
N LYS A 38 -12.29 -11.89 -5.82
CA LYS A 38 -12.41 -13.35 -5.98
C LYS A 38 -11.25 -14.10 -5.32
N ARG A 39 -10.06 -13.48 -5.24
CA ARG A 39 -8.85 -14.08 -4.66
C ARG A 39 -8.88 -14.04 -3.13
N TRP A 40 -9.24 -12.89 -2.58
CA TRP A 40 -9.23 -12.68 -1.13
C TRP A 40 -10.59 -12.93 -0.48
N HIS A 41 -11.67 -13.08 -1.25
CA HIS A 41 -13.04 -13.25 -0.75
C HIS A 41 -13.45 -12.12 0.23
N GLY A 42 -13.05 -10.88 -0.06
CA GLY A 42 -13.33 -9.71 0.76
C GLY A 42 -12.87 -8.41 0.10
N GLY A 43 -12.97 -7.32 0.86
CA GLY A 43 -12.50 -5.98 0.49
C GLY A 43 -11.02 -5.95 0.11
N LEU A 44 -10.72 -5.32 -1.02
CA LEU A 44 -9.38 -5.01 -1.49
C LEU A 44 -8.89 -3.70 -0.88
N ALA A 45 -7.65 -3.65 -0.40
CA ALA A 45 -7.09 -2.43 0.16
C ALA A 45 -6.94 -1.37 -0.94
N THR A 46 -7.29 -0.13 -0.62
CA THR A 46 -7.09 1.02 -1.48
C THR A 46 -6.81 2.26 -0.64
N ILE A 47 -6.21 3.26 -1.24
CA ILE A 47 -6.19 4.62 -0.68
C ILE A 47 -7.35 5.43 -1.25
N LYS A 48 -7.83 6.41 -0.49
CA LYS A 48 -8.77 7.44 -0.97
C LYS A 48 -8.30 8.80 -0.46
N GLU A 49 -8.46 9.84 -1.28
CA GLU A 49 -8.17 11.19 -0.84
C GLU A 49 -9.05 11.57 0.35
N LYS A 50 -8.42 12.08 1.41
CA LYS A 50 -9.07 12.57 2.61
C LYS A 50 -8.16 13.58 3.30
N ARG A 51 -8.46 14.86 3.14
CA ARG A 51 -7.67 15.95 3.72
C ARG A 51 -7.48 15.78 5.24
N GLY A 52 -6.24 15.89 5.70
CA GLY A 52 -5.89 15.74 7.11
C GLY A 52 -5.86 14.30 7.63
N ALA A 53 -6.14 13.30 6.79
CA ALA A 53 -5.87 11.91 7.10
C ALA A 53 -4.48 11.49 6.61
N GLU A 54 -3.99 10.38 7.14
CA GLU A 54 -2.66 9.86 6.86
C GLU A 54 -2.71 8.35 6.65
N VAL A 55 -1.94 7.86 5.69
CA VAL A 55 -1.70 6.42 5.48
C VAL A 55 -0.24 6.16 5.79
N HIS A 56 0.02 5.30 6.78
CA HIS A 56 1.36 4.82 7.07
C HIS A 56 1.60 3.54 6.28
N GLY A 57 2.75 3.42 5.65
CA GLY A 57 3.12 2.21 4.93
C GLY A 57 4.63 2.05 4.86
N CYS A 58 5.05 1.01 4.16
CA CYS A 58 6.46 0.71 3.94
C CYS A 58 6.87 1.22 2.56
N VAL A 59 8.01 1.89 2.49
CA VAL A 59 8.66 2.29 1.25
C VAL A 59 9.65 1.22 0.85
N TRP A 60 9.45 0.65 -0.33
CA TRP A 60 10.30 -0.40 -0.89
C TRP A 60 11.05 0.10 -2.10
N ARG A 61 12.34 -0.20 -2.18
CA ARG A 61 13.13 0.00 -3.37
C ARG A 61 12.98 -1.21 -4.29
N VAL A 62 12.36 -1.01 -5.46
CA VAL A 62 12.17 -2.06 -6.46
C VAL A 62 13.05 -1.78 -7.68
N PRO A 63 13.81 -2.76 -8.19
CA PRO A 63 14.54 -2.61 -9.44
C PRO A 63 13.59 -2.35 -10.61
N GLU A 64 13.93 -1.41 -11.50
CA GLU A 64 13.07 -1.02 -12.63
C GLU A 64 12.67 -2.20 -13.53
N GLU A 65 13.56 -3.20 -13.70
CA GLU A 65 13.29 -4.41 -14.47
C GLU A 65 12.10 -5.22 -13.93
N PHE A 66 11.81 -5.13 -12.63
CA PHE A 66 10.66 -5.78 -11.98
C PHE A 66 9.47 -4.83 -11.80
N ALA A 67 9.61 -3.53 -12.12
CA ALA A 67 8.52 -2.58 -11.98
C ALA A 67 7.32 -2.92 -12.87
N GLY A 68 7.55 -3.50 -14.05
CA GLY A 68 6.49 -3.97 -14.94
C GLY A 68 5.77 -5.23 -14.43
N GLU A 69 6.47 -6.13 -13.74
CA GLU A 69 5.84 -7.29 -13.09
C GLU A 69 4.91 -6.86 -11.96
N LEU A 70 5.30 -5.83 -11.21
CA LEU A 70 4.48 -5.23 -10.19
C LEU A 70 3.18 -4.65 -10.77
N ASP A 71 3.25 -3.97 -11.90
CA ASP A 71 2.05 -3.44 -12.57
C ASP A 71 1.08 -4.56 -12.99
N LEU A 72 1.61 -5.72 -13.39
CA LEU A 72 0.79 -6.88 -13.75
C LEU A 72 0.14 -7.53 -12.52
N GLN A 73 0.82 -7.54 -11.37
CA GLN A 73 0.25 -8.04 -10.11
C GLN A 73 -0.92 -7.16 -9.64
N GLU A 74 -0.82 -5.85 -9.85
CA GLU A 74 -1.79 -4.84 -9.44
C GLU A 74 -2.88 -4.60 -10.53
N ALA A 75 -3.06 -5.54 -11.45
CA ALA A 75 -4.07 -5.43 -12.50
C ALA A 75 -5.48 -5.21 -11.88
N GLY A 76 -6.09 -4.06 -12.20
CA GLY A 76 -7.34 -3.60 -11.58
C GLY A 76 -7.17 -2.33 -10.75
N TYR A 77 -5.93 -1.95 -10.45
CA TYR A 77 -5.57 -0.69 -9.82
C TYR A 77 -5.03 0.31 -10.83
N HIS A 78 -5.17 1.58 -10.51
CA HIS A 78 -4.53 2.67 -11.22
C HIS A 78 -3.24 3.05 -10.50
N ARG A 79 -2.18 3.22 -11.30
CA ARG A 79 -0.87 3.65 -10.80
C ARG A 79 -0.91 5.13 -10.47
N LEU A 80 -0.35 5.49 -9.34
CA LEU A 80 -0.11 6.87 -8.91
C LEU A 80 1.36 7.07 -8.58
N ILE A 81 1.82 8.31 -8.73
CA ILE A 81 3.06 8.79 -8.12
C ILE A 81 2.65 9.78 -7.03
N VAL A 82 3.07 9.52 -5.80
CA VAL A 82 2.66 10.31 -4.62
C VAL A 82 3.88 10.72 -3.80
N PRO A 83 3.88 11.93 -3.21
CA PRO A 83 4.90 12.33 -2.27
C PRO A 83 4.68 11.62 -0.92
N VAL A 84 5.67 10.87 -0.47
CA VAL A 84 5.65 10.16 0.81
C VAL A 84 6.66 10.80 1.75
N GLU A 85 6.19 11.23 2.93
CA GLU A 85 7.05 11.73 4.00
C GLU A 85 7.79 10.56 4.64
N CYS A 86 9.10 10.53 4.46
CA CYS A 86 10.04 9.61 5.08
C CYS A 86 10.78 10.35 6.23
N PRO A 87 11.54 9.66 7.10
CA PRO A 87 12.16 10.28 8.28
C PRO A 87 12.99 11.54 7.99
N ASP A 88 13.76 11.53 6.90
CA ASP A 88 14.71 12.60 6.57
C ASP A 88 14.37 13.38 5.29
N CYS A 89 13.37 12.94 4.52
CA CYS A 89 13.05 13.53 3.22
C CYS A 89 11.64 13.19 2.75
N VAL A 90 11.22 13.81 1.66
CA VAL A 90 10.03 13.42 0.91
C VAL A 90 10.49 12.68 -0.35
N VAL A 91 9.93 11.50 -0.58
CA VAL A 91 10.27 10.66 -1.74
C VAL A 91 9.02 10.47 -2.60
N GLU A 92 9.16 10.70 -3.91
CA GLU A 92 8.13 10.37 -4.89
C GLU A 92 8.04 8.84 -5.03
N CYS A 93 6.95 8.26 -4.55
CA CYS A 93 6.72 6.82 -4.57
C CYS A 93 5.61 6.47 -5.56
N ARG A 94 5.81 5.38 -6.29
CA ARG A 94 4.73 4.68 -6.99
C ARG A 94 3.80 4.04 -5.96
N THR A 95 2.49 4.16 -6.14
CA THR A 95 1.50 3.40 -5.38
C THR A 95 0.32 3.04 -6.27
N TYR A 96 -0.61 2.27 -5.73
CA TYR A 96 -1.75 1.74 -6.46
C TYR A 96 -3.04 2.06 -5.70
N GLN A 97 -3.99 2.66 -6.41
CA GLN A 97 -5.32 2.92 -5.90
C GLN A 97 -6.33 2.15 -6.75
N TYR A 98 -7.36 1.60 -6.12
CA TYR A 98 -8.35 0.80 -6.84
C TYR A 98 -9.03 1.65 -7.92
N SER A 99 -9.14 1.11 -9.14
CA SER A 99 -9.55 1.91 -10.31
C SER A 99 -11.00 2.40 -10.26
N ASP A 100 -11.88 1.71 -9.52
CA ASP A 100 -13.27 2.12 -9.36
C ASP A 100 -13.46 2.90 -8.06
N GLU A 101 -13.43 4.22 -8.16
CA GLU A 101 -13.66 5.13 -7.04
C GLU A 101 -15.07 5.00 -6.43
N LYS A 102 -16.04 4.47 -7.20
CA LYS A 102 -17.42 4.27 -6.76
C LYS A 102 -17.63 2.92 -6.09
N ALA A 103 -16.59 2.08 -6.02
CA ALA A 103 -16.66 0.81 -5.35
C ALA A 103 -17.06 1.00 -3.88
N PHE A 104 -18.07 0.24 -3.45
CA PHE A 104 -18.58 0.29 -2.10
C PHE A 104 -17.54 -0.24 -1.12
N SER A 105 -17.44 0.43 0.04
CA SER A 105 -16.59 -0.02 1.14
C SER A 105 -17.10 -1.34 1.70
N GLN A 106 -16.19 -2.28 1.89
CA GLN A 106 -16.46 -3.62 2.38
C GLN A 106 -15.25 -4.10 3.19
N PRO A 107 -15.45 -4.76 4.35
CA PRO A 107 -14.34 -5.28 5.12
C PRO A 107 -13.49 -6.28 4.33
N PRO A 108 -12.17 -6.32 4.57
CA PRO A 108 -11.30 -7.35 4.03
C PRO A 108 -11.66 -8.71 4.62
N SER A 109 -11.25 -9.79 3.97
CA SER A 109 -11.41 -11.11 4.55
C SER A 109 -10.51 -11.28 5.77
N PRO A 110 -10.86 -12.20 6.70
CA PRO A 110 -10.02 -12.44 7.88
C PRO A 110 -8.57 -12.80 7.53
N HIS A 111 -8.38 -13.60 6.48
CA HIS A 111 -7.04 -13.98 6.02
C HIS A 111 -6.25 -12.78 5.49
N TYR A 112 -6.88 -11.95 4.65
CA TYR A 112 -6.20 -10.77 4.10
C TYR A 112 -5.87 -9.74 5.19
N LYS A 113 -6.79 -9.53 6.13
CA LYS A 113 -6.57 -8.72 7.32
C LYS A 113 -5.35 -9.19 8.13
N THR A 114 -5.20 -10.51 8.34
CA THR A 114 -4.04 -11.07 9.04
C THR A 114 -2.73 -10.77 8.31
N VAL A 115 -2.70 -10.87 6.98
CA VAL A 115 -1.50 -10.57 6.18
C VAL A 115 -1.09 -9.11 6.31
N ILE A 116 -2.04 -8.17 6.18
CA ILE A 116 -1.79 -6.73 6.33
C ILE A 116 -1.30 -6.42 7.74
N LEU A 117 -1.96 -6.96 8.78
CA LEU A 117 -1.54 -6.76 10.17
C LEU A 117 -0.14 -7.33 10.43
N ALA A 118 0.17 -8.51 9.89
CA ALA A 118 1.49 -9.12 10.04
C ALA A 118 2.59 -8.24 9.44
N GLY A 119 2.41 -7.76 8.20
CA GLY A 119 3.37 -6.86 7.56
C GLY A 119 3.53 -5.52 8.30
N ALA A 120 2.42 -4.94 8.76
CA ALA A 120 2.46 -3.70 9.55
C ALA A 120 3.23 -3.87 10.88
N VAL A 121 3.06 -5.01 11.55
CA VAL A 121 3.79 -5.32 12.79
C VAL A 121 5.26 -5.64 12.49
N GLU A 122 5.54 -6.43 11.46
CA GLU A 122 6.90 -6.81 11.04
C GLU A 122 7.77 -5.57 10.78
N HIS A 123 7.22 -4.57 10.07
CA HIS A 123 7.91 -3.32 9.77
C HIS A 123 7.68 -2.22 10.80
N SER A 124 7.13 -2.56 11.97
CA SER A 124 7.01 -1.65 13.12
C SER A 124 6.25 -0.36 12.80
N LEU A 125 5.17 -0.45 12.02
CA LEU A 125 4.25 0.67 11.85
C LEU A 125 3.66 1.10 13.20
N PRO A 126 3.29 2.39 13.38
CA PRO A 126 2.82 2.88 14.67
C PRO A 126 1.63 2.10 15.21
N ALA A 127 1.71 1.62 16.45
CA ALA A 127 0.65 0.79 17.06
C ALA A 127 -0.72 1.49 17.06
N GLY A 128 -0.74 2.82 17.23
CA GLY A 128 -1.97 3.61 17.14
C GLY A 128 -2.60 3.58 15.75
N TYR A 129 -1.78 3.58 14.69
CA TYR A 129 -2.23 3.45 13.32
C TYR A 129 -2.77 2.03 13.05
N ILE A 130 -2.01 1.00 13.41
CA ILE A 130 -2.41 -0.42 13.23
C ILE A 130 -3.79 -0.69 13.83
N LYS A 131 -4.05 -0.14 15.02
CA LYS A 131 -5.35 -0.29 15.70
C LYS A 131 -6.52 0.37 14.94
N GLY A 132 -6.24 1.41 14.15
CA GLY A 132 -7.23 2.18 13.39
C GLY A 132 -7.41 1.74 11.93
N MET A 133 -6.72 0.70 11.47
CA MET A 133 -6.75 0.27 10.06
C MET A 133 -8.05 -0.42 9.63
N PHE A 134 -8.84 -0.99 10.56
CA PHE A 134 -9.99 -1.84 10.25
C PHE A 134 -11.21 -1.54 11.12
#